data_AF-A0A7K0PIQ9-F1
#
_entry.id   AF-A0A7K0PIQ9-F1
#
_cell.length_a   1.000
_cell.length_b   1.000
_cell.length_c   1.000
_cell.angle_alpha   90.00
_cell.angle_beta   90.00
_cell.angle_gamma   90.00
#
_symmetry.space_group_name_H-M   'P 1'
#
loop_
_entity.id
_entity.type
_entity.pdbx_description
1 polymer ?
#
loop_
_entity_poly.entity_id
_entity_poly.type
_entity_poly.pdbx_seq_one_letter_code
_entity_poly.pdbx_strand_id
1 'polypeptide(L)'
;MTSRPDARTRSRSTAAAPSCDGCFFRRHMLCALDRSEPCATFRPDREQGLHPPRQMSFAFRPERTTGTPFAFPSAAEQARRYAA
;
A
#
# COMPACT_ATOMS: atom_id res chain seq x y z
N MET A 1 -39.88 8.51 12.56
CA MET A 1 -39.27 7.24 13.02
C MET A 1 -39.24 6.28 11.84
N THR A 2 -38.25 6.40 10.95
CA THR A 2 -38.14 5.56 9.75
C THR A 2 -36.92 4.65 9.90
N SER A 3 -37.20 3.34 10.01
CA SER A 3 -36.22 2.28 10.21
C SER A 3 -35.25 2.20 9.02
N ARG A 4 -33.95 2.12 9.33
CA ARG A 4 -32.87 1.90 8.35
C ARG A 4 -32.80 0.40 8.04
N PRO A 5 -32.74 -0.02 6.77
CA PRO A 5 -32.66 -1.44 6.44
C PRO A 5 -31.32 -2.06 6.85
N ASP A 6 -31.42 -3.30 7.32
CA ASP A 6 -30.40 -4.12 7.95
C ASP A 6 -29.15 -4.34 7.08
N ALA A 7 -28.00 -4.35 7.76
CA ALA A 7 -26.69 -4.54 7.18
C ALA A 7 -26.57 -5.97 6.64
N ARG A 8 -26.66 -6.12 5.31
CA ARG A 8 -26.43 -7.37 4.58
C ARG A 8 -25.25 -8.14 5.17
N THR A 9 -25.55 -9.28 5.80
CA THR A 9 -24.60 -10.38 6.05
C THR A 9 -24.03 -10.82 4.71
N ARG A 10 -22.87 -10.28 4.32
CA ARG A 10 -22.08 -10.83 3.22
C ARG A 10 -21.52 -12.16 3.69
N SER A 11 -22.14 -13.25 3.25
CA SER A 11 -21.57 -14.59 3.39
C SER A 11 -20.18 -14.56 2.75
N ARG A 12 -19.17 -14.83 3.58
CA ARG A 12 -17.77 -14.92 3.12
C ARG A 12 -17.66 -16.28 2.44
N SER A 13 -17.83 -16.31 1.12
CA SER A 13 -17.54 -17.49 0.31
C SER A 13 -16.13 -17.96 0.67
N THR A 14 -15.98 -19.21 1.10
CA THR A 14 -14.68 -19.86 1.31
C THR A 14 -13.95 -19.81 -0.02
N ALA A 15 -13.06 -18.83 -0.18
CA ALA A 15 -12.30 -18.66 -1.40
C ALA A 15 -11.46 -19.92 -1.60
N ALA A 16 -11.58 -20.54 -2.78
CA ALA A 16 -10.69 -21.62 -3.19
C ALA A 16 -9.23 -21.18 -3.00
N ALA A 17 -8.36 -22.13 -2.65
CA ALA A 17 -6.94 -21.86 -2.52
C ALA A 17 -6.43 -21.22 -3.83
N PRO A 18 -5.62 -20.14 -3.74
CA PRO A 18 -5.17 -19.43 -4.94
C PRO A 18 -4.27 -20.33 -5.79
N SER A 19 -4.58 -20.47 -7.07
CA SER A 19 -3.74 -21.13 -8.09
C SER A 19 -3.33 -20.15 -9.18
N CYS A 20 -2.28 -20.45 -9.94
CA CYS A 20 -1.86 -19.60 -11.06
C CYS A 20 -2.93 -19.49 -12.15
N ASP A 21 -3.82 -20.48 -12.29
CA ASP A 21 -4.92 -20.45 -13.25
C ASP A 21 -5.91 -19.29 -12.97
N GLY A 22 -6.05 -18.90 -11.70
CA GLY A 22 -6.83 -17.72 -11.28
C GLY A 22 -6.05 -16.41 -11.31
N CYS A 23 -4.79 -16.40 -11.76
CA CYS A 23 -3.96 -15.22 -11.84
C CYS A 23 -4.27 -14.41 -13.10
N PHE A 24 -4.41 -13.10 -12.96
CA PHE A 24 -4.56 -12.14 -14.06
C PHE A 24 -3.53 -12.40 -15.18
N PHE A 25 -2.24 -12.52 -14.81
CA PHE A 25 -1.19 -12.70 -15.80
C PHE A 25 -1.31 -14.02 -16.60
N ARG A 26 -1.76 -15.12 -15.99
CA ARG A 26 -1.91 -16.40 -16.70
C ARG A 26 -3.09 -16.37 -17.66
N ARG A 27 -4.24 -15.81 -17.23
CA ARG A 27 -5.43 -15.65 -18.08
C ARG A 27 -5.20 -14.74 -19.29
N HIS A 28 -4.25 -13.80 -19.16
CA HIS A 28 -3.85 -12.90 -20.25
C HIS A 28 -2.59 -13.34 -21.00
N MET A 29 -2.05 -14.54 -20.75
CA MET A 29 -0.81 -15.04 -21.41
C MET A 29 0.42 -14.14 -21.18
N LEU A 30 0.46 -13.42 -20.06
CA LEU A 30 1.54 -12.54 -19.62
C LEU A 30 2.38 -13.14 -18.48
N CYS A 31 2.06 -14.36 -18.02
CA CYS A 31 2.78 -14.99 -16.94
C CYS A 31 4.09 -15.61 -17.45
N ALA A 32 5.21 -15.23 -16.84
CA ALA A 32 6.53 -15.74 -17.21
C ALA A 32 6.83 -17.14 -16.65
N LEU A 33 6.04 -17.65 -15.71
CA LEU A 33 6.27 -18.93 -15.04
C LEU A 33 5.32 -20.00 -15.59
N ASP A 34 5.85 -21.18 -15.91
CA ASP A 34 5.05 -22.35 -16.27
C ASP A 34 4.82 -23.24 -15.05
N ARG A 35 3.98 -22.76 -14.12
CA ARG A 35 3.62 -23.50 -12.90
C ARG A 35 2.15 -23.29 -12.56
N SER A 36 1.53 -24.30 -11.94
CA SER A 36 0.13 -24.26 -11.47
C SER A 36 -0.03 -23.58 -10.10
N GLU A 37 1.02 -23.59 -9.29
CA GLU A 37 1.06 -22.92 -7.98
C GLU A 37 1.04 -21.39 -8.13
N PRO A 38 0.44 -20.65 -7.17
CA PRO A 38 0.34 -19.20 -7.24
C PRO A 38 1.73 -18.58 -7.43
N CYS A 39 1.91 -17.80 -8.50
CA CYS A 39 3.18 -17.16 -8.82
C CYS A 39 3.56 -16.07 -7.80
N ALA A 40 4.83 -15.69 -7.72
CA ALA A 40 5.28 -14.61 -6.82
C ALA A 40 4.58 -13.27 -7.11
N THR A 41 4.11 -13.08 -8.34
CA THR A 41 3.36 -11.91 -8.79
C THR A 41 1.84 -12.13 -8.80
N PHE A 42 1.33 -13.16 -8.11
CA PHE A 42 -0.08 -13.52 -8.15
C PHE A 42 -0.98 -12.30 -7.87
N ARG A 43 -1.86 -12.01 -8.82
CA ARG A 43 -2.92 -11.00 -8.70
C ARG A 43 -4.22 -11.68 -9.15
N PRO A 44 -5.27 -11.70 -8.31
CA PRO A 44 -6.53 -12.33 -8.70
C PRO A 44 -7.10 -11.62 -9.92
N ASP A 45 -7.55 -12.39 -10.90
CA ASP A 45 -8.27 -11.83 -12.04
C ASP A 45 -9.66 -11.35 -11.61
N ARG A 46 -9.93 -10.06 -11.79
CA ARG A 46 -11.20 -9.41 -11.42
C ARG A 46 -11.67 -8.59 -12.61
N GLU A 47 -12.98 -8.40 -12.74
CA GLU A 47 -13.59 -7.56 -13.79
C GLU A 47 -13.01 -6.14 -13.86
N GLN A 48 -12.51 -5.61 -12.72
CA GLN A 48 -11.88 -4.27 -12.67
C GLN A 48 -10.41 -4.26 -13.15
N GLY A 49 -9.84 -5.42 -13.50
CA GLY A 49 -8.44 -5.58 -13.89
C GLY A 49 -7.45 -5.37 -12.74
N LEU A 50 -6.21 -5.01 -13.10
CA LEU A 50 -5.14 -4.70 -12.15
C LEU A 50 -5.39 -3.33 -11.50
N HIS A 51 -5.89 -3.34 -10.27
CA HIS A 51 -6.02 -2.13 -9.47
C HIS A 51 -4.70 -1.83 -8.74
N PRO A 52 -4.06 -0.67 -8.96
CA PRO A 52 -2.87 -0.29 -8.21
C PRO A 52 -3.23 -0.13 -6.72
N PRO A 53 -2.35 -0.50 -5.78
CA PRO A 53 -2.57 -0.18 -4.37
C PRO A 53 -2.69 1.33 -4.22
N ARG A 54 -3.57 1.80 -3.33
CA ARG A 54 -3.66 3.24 -3.06
C ARG A 54 -2.33 3.69 -2.44
N GLN A 55 -1.65 4.59 -3.14
CA GLN A 55 -0.47 5.25 -2.58
C GLN A 55 -0.86 5.99 -1.30
N MET A 56 -0.03 5.93 -0.27
CA MET A 56 -0.22 6.73 0.92
C MET A 56 -0.16 8.23 0.56
N SER A 57 -1.07 9.02 1.12
CA SER A 57 -1.08 10.47 0.94
C SER A 57 -0.26 11.13 2.05
N PHE A 58 0.51 12.16 1.69
CA PHE A 58 1.20 12.97 2.69
C PHE A 58 0.19 13.75 3.54
N ALA A 59 0.32 13.65 4.86
CA ALA A 59 -0.41 14.49 5.80
C ALA A 59 0.47 15.69 6.16
N PHE A 60 0.33 16.79 5.44
CA PHE A 60 0.99 18.05 5.80
C PHE A 60 0.34 18.61 7.07
N ARG A 61 1.12 18.79 8.13
CA ARG A 61 0.66 19.44 9.36
C ARG A 61 0.98 20.94 9.26
N PRO A 62 -0.03 21.82 9.24
CA PRO A 62 0.21 23.26 9.29
C PRO A 62 0.48 23.68 10.74
N GLU A 63 1.66 23.36 11.26
CA GLU A 63 2.20 24.05 12.42
C GLU A 63 3.41 24.85 11.96
N ARG A 64 3.33 26.17 12.14
CA ARG A 64 4.29 27.15 11.61
C ARG A 64 5.67 26.82 12.15
N THR A 65 6.50 26.16 11.34
CA THR A 65 7.93 26.12 11.63
C THR A 65 8.47 27.51 11.32
N THR A 66 8.49 28.38 12.32
CA THR A 66 9.28 29.63 12.29
C THR A 66 10.77 29.30 12.46
N GLY A 67 11.22 28.24 11.82
CA GLY A 67 12.56 27.68 11.90
C GLY A 67 12.82 26.88 10.64
N THR A 68 13.95 27.13 9.99
CA THR A 68 14.33 26.35 8.81
C THR A 68 14.55 24.90 9.24
N PRO A 69 13.88 23.90 8.62
CA PRO A 69 14.06 22.48 8.95
C PRO A 69 15.52 22.00 8.86
N PHE A 70 16.34 22.77 8.16
CA PHE A 70 17.75 22.51 7.89
C PHE A 70 18.67 23.56 8.55
N ALA A 71 18.28 24.14 9.69
CA ALA A 71 19.19 24.99 10.45
C ALA A 71 20.34 24.15 11.02
N PHE A 72 21.55 24.40 10.54
CA PHE A 72 22.75 23.84 11.12
C PHE A 72 23.21 24.68 12.32
N PRO A 73 23.82 24.06 13.36
CA PRO A 73 24.46 24.81 14.43
C PRO A 73 25.57 25.69 13.88
N SER A 74 25.82 26.83 14.52
CA SER A 74 26.94 27.69 14.15
C SER A 74 28.28 26.97 14.34
N ALA A 75 29.32 27.39 13.62
CA ALA A 75 30.66 26.83 13.76
C ALA A 75 31.17 26.91 15.22
N ALA A 76 30.83 27.98 15.94
CA ALA A 76 31.20 28.17 17.34
C ALA A 76 30.46 27.19 18.27
N GLU A 77 29.17 26.92 18.04
CA GLU A 77 28.43 25.90 18.79
C GLU A 77 28.99 24.50 18.53
N GLN A 78 29.34 24.19 17.27
CA GLN A 78 29.93 22.91 16.92
C GLN A 78 31.28 22.72 17.60
N ALA A 79 32.16 23.74 17.57
CA ALA A 79 33.46 23.68 18.24
C ALA A 79 33.32 23.42 19.75
N ARG A 80 32.38 24.07 20.43
CA ARG A 80 32.13 23.86 21.87
C ARG A 80 31.67 22.43 22.19
N ARG A 81 30.88 21.80 21.31
CA ARG A 81 30.38 20.43 21.51
C ARG A 81 31.49 19.38 21.47
N TYR A 82 32.55 19.62 20.71
CA TYR A 82 33.65 18.67 20.48
C TYR A 82 34.97 19.12 21.09
N ALA A 83 34.96 20.08 22.02
CA ALA A 83 36.15 20.63 22.67
C ALA A 83 36.62 19.83 23.91
N ALA A 84 36.12 18.61 24.12
CA ALA A 84 36.49 17.73 25.24
C ALA A 84 37.26 16.51 24.74
#